data_AF-A0A7S0FRH7-F1
#
_entry.id   AF-A0A7S0FRH7-F1
#
_cell.length_a   1.000
_cell.length_b   1.000
_cell.length_c   1.000
_cell.angle_alpha   90.00
_cell.angle_beta   90.00
_cell.angle_gamma   90.00
#
_symmetry.space_group_name_H-M   'P 1'
#
loop_
_entity.id
_entity.type
_entity.pdbx_description
1 polymer ?
#
loop_
_entity_poly.entity_id
_entity_poly.type
_entity_poly.pdbx_seq_one_letter_code
_entity_poly.pdbx_strand_id
1 'polypeptide(L)'
;QVRIVWGAGIVAALEGPTQTMRAAAVKAAGRRWLAGLGAARRAGPRAAPPAAGLGRQQHRGFAEAAAPAAGAAGKVSQVIGAVVDVQFDTALPPILNALEVEGFEHRLVLEVAQHLGENMVRTIAMDGTDGLTRGQKVQDTGAPIKVPVGEQTLGRIINIIGEPIDELGPIETKKFYSIHRPTPTFTEMNTTAQQLLTGIKVVDLLAPYAKGGKIGLFGGAGVGKTVVIMELIHNIALKHGGYSVFAGVGERTREGNDLYHEMMASGVIKKDKAPGSKAALVYGQMNEPPGA
;
A
#
# COMPACT_ATOMS: atom_id res chain seq x y z
N GLN A 1 7.86 -7.03 3.78
CA GLN A 1 7.01 -5.88 3.52
C GLN A 1 5.55 -6.31 3.43
N VAL A 2 4.70 -5.87 4.36
CA VAL A 2 3.24 -5.99 4.19
C VAL A 2 2.83 -5.11 3.01
N ARG A 3 2.26 -5.71 1.95
CA ARG A 3 1.69 -5.01 0.79
C ARG A 3 0.20 -5.29 0.74
N ILE A 4 -0.59 -4.24 0.91
CA ILE A 4 -2.04 -4.24 0.73
C ILE A 4 -2.29 -4.08 -0.78
N VAL A 5 -3.09 -4.97 -1.37
CA VAL A 5 -3.56 -4.88 -2.76
C VAL A 5 -5.07 -4.83 -2.74
N TRP A 6 -5.63 -3.75 -3.28
CA TRP A 6 -7.06 -3.47 -3.38
C TRP A 6 -7.79 -4.48 -4.27
N GLY A 7 -8.96 -4.92 -3.80
CA GLY A 7 -9.91 -5.78 -4.50
C GLY A 7 -10.91 -6.35 -3.50
N ALA A 8 -12.21 -6.26 -3.80
CA ALA A 8 -13.29 -6.77 -2.96
C ALA A 8 -13.01 -8.25 -2.57
N GLY A 9 -12.62 -8.45 -1.32
CA GLY A 9 -12.10 -9.72 -0.82
C GLY A 9 -10.98 -9.47 0.19
N ILE A 10 -11.30 -9.67 1.46
CA ILE A 10 -10.39 -9.50 2.60
C ILE A 10 -9.12 -10.35 2.38
N VAL A 11 -7.95 -9.70 2.26
CA VAL A 11 -6.64 -10.34 2.14
C VAL A 11 -5.80 -10.02 3.37
N ALA A 12 -5.56 -11.03 4.23
CA ALA A 12 -4.59 -10.96 5.32
C ALA A 12 -3.19 -11.34 4.78
N ALA A 13 -2.26 -10.39 4.80
CA ALA A 13 -0.84 -10.63 4.48
C ALA A 13 -0.02 -10.67 5.77
N LEU A 14 0.72 -11.76 5.99
CA LEU A 14 1.48 -12.00 7.23
C LEU A 14 2.95 -12.28 6.91
N GLU A 15 3.83 -11.47 7.48
CA GLU A 15 5.28 -11.69 7.48
C GLU A 15 5.84 -11.75 8.90
N GLY A 16 6.84 -12.61 9.10
CA GLY A 16 7.62 -12.73 10.35
C GLY A 16 9.00 -12.06 10.25
N PRO A 17 9.74 -11.91 11.37
CA PRO A 17 10.95 -11.08 11.44
C PRO A 17 12.22 -11.83 10.99
N THR A 18 13.04 -11.20 10.14
CA THR A 18 14.39 -11.68 9.78
C THR A 18 15.44 -11.00 10.66
N GLN A 19 16.12 -11.78 11.50
CA GLN A 19 17.31 -11.34 12.23
C GLN A 19 18.49 -11.09 11.28
N THR A 20 19.22 -9.99 11.51
CA THR A 20 20.44 -9.62 10.79
C THR A 20 21.65 -10.33 11.41
N MET A 21 22.24 -11.29 10.70
CA MET A 21 23.61 -11.74 10.96
C MET A 21 24.60 -10.92 10.13
N ARG A 22 25.63 -10.40 10.81
CA ARG A 22 26.78 -9.68 10.23
C ARG A 22 27.67 -10.65 9.43
N ALA A 23 27.98 -10.31 8.18
CA ALA A 23 29.03 -10.97 7.41
C ALA A 23 30.29 -10.09 7.39
N ALA A 24 31.34 -10.55 8.05
CA ALA A 24 32.71 -10.07 7.89
C ALA A 24 33.57 -11.20 7.33
N ALA A 25 34.48 -10.82 6.42
CA ALA A 25 35.57 -11.60 5.84
C ALA A 25 35.22 -12.73 4.86
N VAL A 26 35.65 -12.58 3.59
CA VAL A 26 36.77 -13.36 3.00
C VAL A 26 37.33 -12.54 1.83
N LYS A 27 38.63 -12.25 1.89
CA LYS A 27 39.46 -11.72 0.79
C LYS A 27 40.48 -12.81 0.46
N ALA A 28 40.82 -12.91 -0.83
CA ALA A 28 42.07 -13.45 -1.41
C ALA A 28 42.03 -14.84 -2.09
N ALA A 29 42.93 -14.93 -3.08
CA ALA A 29 43.30 -16.03 -3.97
C ALA A 29 42.39 -16.19 -5.23
N GLY A 30 42.88 -16.22 -6.47
CA GLY A 30 44.23 -16.51 -6.94
C GLY A 30 44.53 -15.94 -8.33
N ARG A 31 45.82 -15.66 -8.53
CA ARG A 31 46.45 -15.21 -9.77
C ARG A 31 46.86 -16.42 -10.62
N ARG A 32 46.65 -16.28 -11.94
CA ARG A 32 47.63 -16.48 -13.03
C ARG A 32 48.27 -17.87 -13.20
N TRP A 33 47.92 -18.53 -14.31
CA TRP A 33 48.77 -19.49 -15.02
C TRP A 33 48.89 -19.07 -16.49
N LEU A 34 50.10 -19.16 -17.04
CA LEU A 34 50.52 -18.78 -18.39
C LEU A 34 51.27 -19.96 -19.03
N ALA A 35 51.31 -19.95 -20.37
CA ALA A 35 52.10 -20.77 -21.31
C ALA A 35 51.50 -22.14 -21.68
N GLY A 36 51.50 -22.59 -22.95
CA GLY A 36 52.09 -22.07 -24.20
C GLY A 36 51.88 -23.07 -25.36
N LEU A 37 52.49 -22.76 -26.53
CA LEU A 37 52.48 -23.43 -27.86
C LEU A 37 51.44 -22.83 -28.83
N GLY A 38 51.75 -22.32 -30.03
CA GLY A 38 53.01 -22.22 -30.77
C GLY A 38 52.70 -22.01 -32.27
N ALA A 39 53.31 -20.97 -32.86
CA ALA A 39 53.67 -20.72 -34.27
C ALA A 39 52.63 -20.79 -35.43
N ALA A 40 52.41 -19.65 -36.11
CA ALA A 40 52.75 -19.45 -37.53
C ALA A 40 52.64 -17.96 -37.95
N ARG A 41 53.74 -17.42 -38.48
CA ARG A 41 53.89 -16.17 -39.29
C ARG A 41 53.42 -16.49 -40.73
N ARG A 42 52.91 -15.64 -41.63
CA ARG A 42 53.18 -14.24 -42.04
C ARG A 42 52.18 -13.89 -43.18
N ALA A 43 51.70 -12.65 -43.29
CA ALA A 43 51.61 -11.84 -44.53
C ALA A 43 50.73 -10.58 -44.31
N GLY A 44 51.18 -9.44 -44.82
CA GLY A 44 50.57 -8.10 -44.67
C GLY A 44 49.38 -7.80 -45.59
N PRO A 45 48.93 -6.52 -45.67
CA PRO A 45 47.51 -6.15 -45.63
C PRO A 45 46.86 -5.99 -47.02
N ARG A 46 45.55 -6.23 -47.08
CA ARG A 46 44.67 -5.78 -48.18
C ARG A 46 43.37 -5.23 -47.59
N ALA A 47 43.06 -3.99 -47.94
CA ALA A 47 41.81 -3.30 -47.59
C ALA A 47 40.70 -3.57 -48.62
N ALA A 48 39.44 -3.66 -48.16
CA ALA A 48 38.22 -2.96 -48.64
C ALA A 48 36.94 -3.72 -48.13
N PRO A 49 35.72 -3.14 -48.22
CA PRO A 49 34.88 -2.65 -47.11
C PRO A 49 33.62 -3.55 -46.88
N PRO A 50 32.79 -3.40 -45.82
CA PRO A 50 31.66 -2.44 -45.77
C PRO A 50 31.32 -2.04 -44.30
N ALA A 51 30.26 -1.36 -43.86
CA ALA A 51 28.96 -0.98 -44.40
C ALA A 51 28.45 0.27 -43.65
N ALA A 52 27.50 0.94 -44.30
CA ALA A 52 26.77 2.14 -43.91
C ALA A 52 26.46 2.33 -42.42
N GLY A 53 26.61 3.59 -41.98
CA GLY A 53 26.26 4.05 -40.64
C GLY A 53 24.76 3.91 -40.34
N LEU A 54 24.47 3.35 -39.18
CA LEU A 54 23.16 3.41 -38.54
C LEU A 54 23.19 4.52 -37.48
N GLY A 55 22.26 5.46 -37.64
CA GLY A 55 22.16 6.70 -36.89
C GLY A 55 22.00 6.51 -35.39
N ARG A 56 22.58 7.44 -34.64
CA ARG A 56 22.33 7.66 -33.21
C ARG A 56 20.84 7.94 -32.99
N GLN A 57 20.10 6.95 -32.51
CA GLN A 57 18.79 7.19 -31.91
C GLN A 57 19.00 7.91 -30.57
N GLN A 58 18.71 9.21 -30.57
CA GLN A 58 18.57 10.00 -29.35
C GLN A 58 17.37 9.45 -28.59
N HIS A 59 17.62 8.80 -27.46
CA HIS A 59 16.61 8.55 -26.44
C HIS A 59 16.04 9.91 -25.99
N ARG A 60 14.84 10.24 -26.46
CA ARG A 60 14.02 11.29 -25.86
C ARG A 60 13.65 10.80 -24.47
N GLY A 61 14.35 11.30 -23.46
CA GLY A 61 13.94 11.14 -22.07
C GLY A 61 12.53 11.71 -21.93
N PHE A 62 11.61 10.89 -21.43
CA PHE A 62 10.36 11.39 -20.89
C PHE A 62 10.74 12.30 -19.72
N ALA A 63 10.46 13.59 -19.88
CA ALA A 63 10.64 14.55 -18.81
C ALA A 63 9.78 14.12 -17.62
N GLU A 64 10.43 13.80 -16.51
CA GLU A 64 9.80 13.68 -15.22
C GLU A 64 9.17 15.04 -14.91
N ALA A 65 7.83 15.10 -14.94
CA ALA A 65 7.10 16.32 -14.64
C ALA A 65 7.53 16.79 -13.25
N ALA A 66 7.97 18.05 -13.17
CA ALA A 66 8.36 18.68 -11.92
C ALA A 66 7.24 18.49 -10.88
N ALA A 67 7.61 18.05 -9.67
CA ALA A 67 6.69 17.98 -8.54
C ALA A 67 6.04 19.37 -8.38
N PRO A 68 4.69 19.48 -8.40
CA PRO A 68 4.06 20.76 -8.20
C PRO A 68 4.35 21.24 -6.78
N ALA A 69 4.48 22.55 -6.64
CA ALA A 69 4.64 23.19 -5.34
C ALA A 69 3.44 22.82 -4.45
N ALA A 70 3.71 22.25 -3.28
CA ALA A 70 2.70 22.09 -2.24
C ALA A 70 2.02 23.45 -1.98
N GLY A 71 0.70 23.48 -1.94
CA GLY A 71 -0.06 24.70 -1.66
C GLY A 71 -0.68 25.40 -2.87
N ALA A 72 -0.92 24.71 -3.99
CA ALA A 72 -1.87 25.22 -4.98
C ALA A 72 -3.26 25.31 -4.34
N ALA A 73 -3.86 26.50 -4.34
CA ALA A 73 -5.21 26.72 -3.84
C ALA A 73 -6.21 26.61 -5.00
N GLY A 74 -7.26 25.84 -4.77
CA GLY A 74 -8.39 25.68 -5.67
C GLY A 74 -9.70 26.10 -5.00
N LYS A 75 -10.77 26.09 -5.78
CA LYS A 75 -12.13 26.35 -5.32
C LYS A 75 -13.07 25.27 -5.82
N VAL A 76 -14.01 24.87 -4.99
CA VAL A 76 -15.07 23.92 -5.39
C VAL A 76 -15.91 24.55 -6.50
N SER A 77 -15.97 23.91 -7.66
CA SER A 77 -16.79 24.33 -8.79
C SER A 77 -18.16 23.67 -8.77
N GLN A 78 -18.18 22.34 -8.54
CA GLN A 78 -19.38 21.52 -8.57
C GLN A 78 -19.28 20.36 -7.58
N VAL A 79 -20.44 19.98 -7.02
CA VAL A 79 -20.59 18.84 -6.10
C VAL A 79 -21.71 17.95 -6.64
N ILE A 80 -21.41 16.68 -6.89
CA ILE A 80 -22.37 15.66 -7.35
C ILE A 80 -22.18 14.42 -6.48
N GLY A 81 -22.90 14.35 -5.35
CA GLY A 81 -22.71 13.29 -4.37
C GLY A 81 -21.26 13.26 -3.86
N ALA A 82 -20.61 12.10 -3.92
CA ALA A 82 -19.21 11.93 -3.54
C ALA A 82 -18.20 12.47 -4.57
N VAL A 83 -18.65 12.91 -5.75
CA VAL A 83 -17.79 13.47 -6.80
C VAL A 83 -17.76 14.98 -6.68
N VAL A 84 -16.57 15.55 -6.50
CA VAL A 84 -16.38 17.00 -6.34
C VAL A 84 -15.43 17.49 -7.43
N ASP A 85 -15.86 18.47 -8.20
CA ASP A 85 -15.01 19.12 -9.20
C ASP A 85 -14.40 20.39 -8.59
N VAL A 86 -13.08 20.50 -8.64
CA VAL A 86 -12.30 21.60 -8.05
C VAL A 86 -11.55 22.33 -9.15
N GLN A 87 -11.69 23.65 -9.21
CA GLN A 87 -11.00 24.51 -10.17
C GLN A 87 -9.77 25.14 -9.50
N PHE A 88 -8.64 25.10 -10.21
CA PHE A 88 -7.39 25.71 -9.78
C PHE A 88 -7.04 26.89 -10.70
N ASP A 89 -6.55 27.98 -10.13
CA ASP A 89 -6.18 29.17 -10.92
C ASP A 89 -4.78 29.02 -11.56
N THR A 90 -3.93 28.16 -11.01
CA THR A 90 -2.52 28.03 -11.39
C THR A 90 -2.17 26.59 -11.79
N ALA A 91 -1.46 25.86 -10.92
CA ALA A 91 -1.02 24.50 -11.19
C ALA A 91 -2.12 23.49 -10.84
N LEU A 92 -2.30 22.50 -11.73
CA LEU A 92 -3.19 21.38 -11.45
C LEU A 92 -2.46 20.33 -10.60
N PRO A 93 -3.06 19.87 -9.49
CA PRO A 93 -2.52 18.76 -8.73
C PRO A 93 -2.47 17.48 -9.59
N PRO A 94 -1.43 16.65 -9.44
CA PRO A 94 -1.34 15.35 -10.08
C PRO A 94 -2.53 14.45 -9.75
N ILE A 95 -2.80 13.48 -10.61
CA ILE A 95 -3.76 12.41 -10.31
C ILE A 95 -3.26 11.64 -9.07
N LEU A 96 -4.19 11.24 -8.21
CA LEU A 96 -3.99 10.59 -6.91
C LEU A 96 -3.49 11.50 -5.78
N ASN A 97 -3.30 12.81 -6.01
CA ASN A 97 -3.02 13.73 -4.91
C ASN A 97 -4.25 13.91 -4.01
N ALA A 98 -3.99 14.10 -2.72
CA ALA A 98 -4.98 14.47 -1.74
C ALA A 98 -5.13 16.00 -1.69
N LEU A 99 -6.37 16.46 -1.64
CA LEU A 99 -6.75 17.84 -1.41
C LEU A 99 -7.54 17.94 -0.10
N GLU A 100 -7.37 19.02 0.63
CA GLU A 100 -8.12 19.27 1.87
C GLU A 100 -9.03 20.48 1.70
N VAL A 101 -10.29 20.34 2.11
CA VAL A 101 -11.26 21.44 2.08
C VAL A 101 -11.08 22.32 3.31
N GLU A 102 -10.85 23.62 3.10
CA GLU A 102 -10.71 24.58 4.20
C GLU A 102 -12.07 24.96 4.79
N GLY A 103 -12.13 25.07 6.13
CA GLY A 103 -13.31 25.59 6.83
C GLY A 103 -14.53 24.68 6.80
N PHE A 104 -14.33 23.37 6.60
CA PHE A 104 -15.38 22.36 6.74
C PHE A 104 -15.52 21.89 8.20
N GLU A 105 -16.70 21.39 8.59
CA GLU A 105 -16.97 21.03 10.00
C GLU A 105 -16.05 19.92 10.52
N HIS A 106 -15.68 18.99 9.64
CA HIS A 106 -14.70 17.93 9.89
C HIS A 106 -13.66 17.92 8.77
N ARG A 107 -12.60 17.13 8.93
CA ARG A 107 -11.53 17.06 7.93
C ARG A 107 -12.00 16.29 6.69
N LEU A 108 -12.45 17.04 5.67
CA LEU A 108 -12.83 16.46 4.39
C LEU A 108 -11.63 16.42 3.43
N VAL A 109 -11.23 15.20 3.10
CA VAL A 109 -10.16 14.92 2.13
C VAL A 109 -10.78 14.51 0.80
N LEU A 110 -10.26 15.06 -0.28
CA LEU A 110 -10.65 14.74 -1.66
C LEU A 110 -9.44 14.14 -2.39
N GLU A 111 -9.61 13.02 -3.09
CA GLU A 111 -8.56 12.44 -3.94
C GLU A 111 -8.79 12.82 -5.41
N VAL A 112 -7.76 13.34 -6.08
CA VAL A 112 -7.84 13.66 -7.52
C VAL A 112 -7.91 12.39 -8.36
N ALA A 113 -9.02 12.18 -9.05
CA ALA A 113 -9.22 11.00 -9.91
C ALA A 113 -8.88 11.26 -11.38
N GLN A 114 -9.18 12.47 -11.90
CA GLN A 114 -8.91 12.83 -13.29
C GLN A 114 -8.83 14.34 -13.50
N HIS A 115 -8.22 14.76 -14.60
CA HIS A 115 -8.21 16.16 -15.06
C HIS A 115 -9.28 16.34 -16.14
N LEU A 116 -10.17 17.31 -15.97
CA LEU A 116 -11.28 17.56 -16.90
C LEU A 116 -10.92 18.55 -18.02
N GLY A 117 -9.87 19.35 -17.83
CA GLY A 117 -9.56 20.52 -18.67
C GLY A 117 -9.98 21.82 -18.00
N GLU A 118 -9.70 22.97 -18.62
CA GLU A 118 -10.06 24.31 -18.09
C GLU A 118 -9.59 24.57 -16.65
N ASN A 119 -8.41 24.03 -16.32
CA ASN A 119 -7.83 24.02 -14.97
C ASN A 119 -8.76 23.43 -13.91
N MET A 120 -9.55 22.42 -14.26
CA MET A 120 -10.44 21.70 -13.37
C MET A 120 -9.99 20.25 -13.19
N VAL A 121 -10.05 19.78 -11.95
CA VAL A 121 -9.86 18.38 -11.60
C VAL A 121 -11.14 17.81 -11.03
N ARG A 122 -11.41 16.55 -11.33
CA ARG A 122 -12.47 15.78 -10.70
C ARG A 122 -11.87 14.97 -9.57
N THR A 123 -12.47 15.11 -8.40
CA THR A 123 -12.04 14.45 -7.18
C THR A 123 -13.14 13.57 -6.61
N ILE A 124 -12.73 12.60 -5.81
CA ILE A 124 -13.60 11.71 -5.05
C ILE A 124 -13.43 12.06 -3.57
N ALA A 125 -14.53 12.33 -2.89
CA ALA A 125 -14.53 12.63 -1.46
C ALA A 125 -14.36 11.36 -0.62
N MET A 126 -13.50 11.44 0.40
CA MET A 126 -13.25 10.38 1.37
C MET A 126 -14.22 10.43 2.57
N ASP A 127 -15.08 11.44 2.64
CA ASP A 127 -16.13 11.59 3.66
C ASP A 127 -17.36 12.27 3.05
N GLY A 128 -18.44 12.41 3.83
CA GLY A 128 -19.68 13.05 3.42
C GLY A 128 -19.46 14.47 2.89
N THR A 129 -20.07 14.77 1.75
CA THR A 129 -20.01 16.10 1.09
C THR A 129 -21.18 17.01 1.47
N ASP A 130 -21.98 16.60 2.46
CA ASP A 130 -23.12 17.37 2.95
C ASP A 130 -22.66 18.68 3.58
N GLY A 131 -23.21 19.80 3.09
CA GLY A 131 -22.79 21.14 3.50
C GLY A 131 -21.60 21.71 2.72
N LEU A 132 -21.02 20.97 1.76
CA LEU A 132 -19.98 21.50 0.89
C LEU A 132 -20.56 22.53 -0.07
N THR A 133 -19.98 23.73 -0.11
CA THR A 133 -20.48 24.84 -0.92
C THR A 133 -19.58 25.15 -2.10
N ARG A 134 -20.18 25.64 -3.20
CA ARG A 134 -19.41 26.12 -4.36
C ARG A 134 -18.63 27.38 -3.98
N GLY A 135 -17.40 27.48 -4.46
CA GLY A 135 -16.46 28.53 -4.13
C GLY A 135 -15.65 28.29 -2.86
N GLN A 136 -15.94 27.22 -2.10
CA GLN A 136 -15.17 26.85 -0.92
C GLN A 136 -13.72 26.54 -1.30
N LYS A 137 -12.79 26.99 -0.46
CA LYS A 137 -11.36 26.86 -0.72
C LYS A 137 -10.91 25.42 -0.50
N VAL A 138 -10.03 24.96 -1.38
CA VAL A 138 -9.44 23.63 -1.35
C VAL A 138 -7.93 23.79 -1.47
N GLN A 139 -7.17 23.12 -0.62
CA GLN A 139 -5.72 23.16 -0.61
C GLN A 139 -5.13 21.85 -1.11
N ASP A 140 -4.22 21.90 -2.08
CA ASP A 140 -3.43 20.74 -2.48
C ASP A 140 -2.35 20.43 -1.44
N THR A 141 -2.37 19.20 -0.93
CA THR A 141 -1.36 18.71 0.03
C THR A 141 -0.01 18.41 -0.66
N GLY A 142 0.01 18.36 -1.99
CA GLY A 142 1.20 18.09 -2.80
C GLY A 142 1.59 16.61 -2.83
N ALA A 143 0.82 15.72 -2.21
CA ALA A 143 1.07 14.29 -2.21
C ALA A 143 -0.24 13.48 -2.15
N PRO A 144 -0.21 12.17 -2.44
CA PRO A 144 -1.35 11.30 -2.17
C PRO A 144 -1.68 11.19 -0.68
N ILE A 145 -2.84 10.60 -0.37
CA ILE A 145 -3.25 10.31 1.00
C ILE A 145 -2.15 9.50 1.70
N LYS A 146 -1.70 10.01 2.85
CA LYS A 146 -0.64 9.40 3.66
C LYS A 146 -1.21 8.89 4.97
N VAL A 147 -0.98 7.61 5.25
CA VAL A 147 -1.45 6.94 6.46
C VAL A 147 -0.29 6.63 7.41
N PRO A 148 -0.51 6.64 8.73
CA PRO A 148 0.50 6.28 9.71
C PRO A 148 0.87 4.80 9.57
N VAL A 149 2.16 4.49 9.70
CA VAL A 149 2.67 3.11 9.68
C VAL A 149 3.68 2.89 10.80
N GLY A 150 3.84 1.64 11.22
CA GLY A 150 4.80 1.23 12.24
C GLY A 150 4.15 0.39 13.33
N GLU A 151 4.91 0.03 14.36
CA GLU A 151 4.38 -0.74 15.49
C GLU A 151 3.37 0.05 16.32
N GLN A 152 3.35 1.38 16.17
CA GLN A 152 2.43 2.28 16.86
C GLN A 152 0.99 2.18 16.35
N THR A 153 0.77 1.56 15.18
CA THR A 153 -0.57 1.29 14.65
C THR A 153 -1.14 -0.04 15.16
N LEU A 154 -0.33 -0.87 15.82
CA LEU A 154 -0.78 -2.15 16.35
C LEU A 154 -1.75 -1.94 17.52
N GLY A 155 -2.87 -2.64 17.48
CA GLY A 155 -3.97 -2.54 18.42
C GLY A 155 -4.89 -1.32 18.19
N ARG A 156 -4.63 -0.54 17.14
CA ARG A 156 -5.42 0.66 16.81
C ARG A 156 -6.43 0.37 15.71
N ILE A 157 -7.51 1.16 15.70
CA ILE A 157 -8.48 1.21 14.61
C ILE A 157 -8.29 2.51 13.84
N ILE A 158 -8.08 2.42 12.53
CA ILE A 158 -7.72 3.53 11.66
C ILE A 158 -8.70 3.59 10.47
N ASN A 159 -9.12 4.78 10.08
CA ASN A 159 -9.92 4.99 8.86
C ASN A 159 -9.03 5.08 7.60
N ILE A 160 -9.63 5.28 6.43
CA ILE A 160 -8.90 5.34 5.14
C ILE A 160 -7.89 6.48 5.06
N ILE A 161 -8.19 7.63 5.66
CA ILE A 161 -7.30 8.79 5.67
C ILE A 161 -6.21 8.71 6.76
N GLY A 162 -6.18 7.63 7.54
CA GLY A 162 -5.14 7.36 8.52
C GLY A 162 -5.40 7.90 9.92
N GLU A 163 -6.62 8.34 10.21
CA GLU A 163 -7.03 8.87 11.51
C GLU A 163 -7.53 7.75 12.44
N PRO A 164 -7.20 7.81 13.74
CA PRO A 164 -7.67 6.82 14.69
C PRO A 164 -9.16 7.05 15.03
N ILE A 165 -9.95 5.99 14.97
CA ILE A 165 -11.40 5.99 15.30
C ILE A 165 -11.71 5.20 16.57
N ASP A 166 -10.69 4.83 17.34
CA ASP A 166 -10.80 4.00 18.55
C ASP A 166 -10.88 4.81 19.86
N GLU A 167 -11.00 6.13 19.79
CA GLU A 167 -11.05 7.06 20.94
C GLU A 167 -9.84 6.99 21.89
N LEU A 168 -8.77 6.28 21.52
CA LEU A 168 -7.56 6.17 22.33
C LEU A 168 -6.62 7.37 22.14
N GLY A 169 -7.02 8.41 21.41
CA GLY A 169 -6.20 9.58 21.09
C GLY A 169 -5.26 9.36 19.90
N PRO A 170 -4.31 10.26 19.61
CA PRO A 170 -3.52 10.22 18.37
C PRO A 170 -2.60 8.99 18.27
N ILE A 171 -2.22 8.65 17.03
CA ILE A 171 -1.16 7.66 16.73
C ILE A 171 0.16 8.41 16.60
N GLU A 172 1.04 8.27 17.59
CA GLU A 172 2.34 8.89 17.57
C GLU A 172 3.32 8.10 16.68
N THR A 173 3.31 8.38 15.37
CA THR A 173 4.30 7.82 14.45
C THR A 173 5.08 8.92 13.74
N LYS A 174 6.35 8.61 13.44
CA LYS A 174 7.21 9.44 12.58
C LYS A 174 7.17 8.99 11.12
N LYS A 175 6.53 7.84 10.83
CA LYS A 175 6.53 7.22 9.52
C LYS A 175 5.11 7.22 8.95
N PHE A 176 4.98 7.86 7.80
CA PHE A 176 3.76 7.90 7.01
C PHE A 176 4.06 7.38 5.61
N TYR A 177 3.20 6.53 5.07
CA TYR A 177 3.29 6.03 3.70
C TYR A 177 2.07 6.44 2.89
N SER A 178 2.32 6.72 1.60
CA SER A 178 1.27 6.89 0.60
C SER A 178 0.51 5.59 0.41
N ILE A 179 -0.81 5.66 0.31
CA ILE A 179 -1.66 4.50 -0.03
C ILE A 179 -1.43 4.05 -1.48
N HIS A 180 -1.07 4.99 -2.36
CA HIS A 180 -0.71 4.71 -3.75
C HIS A 180 0.79 4.43 -3.85
N ARG A 181 1.13 3.20 -4.27
CA ARG A 181 2.52 2.76 -4.46
C ARG A 181 2.63 1.80 -5.65
N PRO A 182 3.69 1.88 -6.46
CA PRO A 182 3.91 0.92 -7.53
C PRO A 182 4.04 -0.51 -6.99
N THR A 183 3.64 -1.46 -7.82
CA THR A 183 3.80 -2.90 -7.58
C THR A 183 5.29 -3.27 -7.51
N PRO A 184 5.63 -4.40 -6.87
CA PRO A 184 7.03 -4.85 -6.80
C PRO A 184 7.53 -5.17 -8.20
N THR A 185 8.81 -4.91 -8.46
CA THR A 185 9.40 -5.29 -9.74
C THR A 185 9.54 -6.80 -9.84
N PHE A 186 9.65 -7.33 -11.06
CA PHE A 186 9.80 -8.77 -11.29
C PHE A 186 11.01 -9.36 -10.56
N THR A 187 12.11 -8.61 -10.41
CA THR A 187 13.33 -9.04 -9.71
C THR A 187 13.16 -9.14 -8.20
N GLU A 188 12.17 -8.45 -7.61
CA GLU A 188 11.85 -8.52 -6.18
C GLU A 188 10.91 -9.68 -5.84
N MET A 189 10.31 -10.32 -6.84
CA MET A 189 9.36 -11.40 -6.62
C MET A 189 10.07 -12.68 -6.17
N ASN A 190 9.64 -13.21 -5.04
CA ASN A 190 10.14 -14.50 -4.57
C ASN A 190 9.42 -15.65 -5.30
N THR A 191 10.19 -16.60 -5.83
CA THR A 191 9.68 -17.78 -6.56
C THR A 191 9.57 -19.02 -5.68
N THR A 192 10.01 -18.97 -4.42
CA THR A 192 9.98 -20.14 -3.53
C THR A 192 8.57 -20.42 -3.01
N ALA A 193 8.03 -21.58 -3.33
CA ALA A 193 6.80 -22.07 -2.72
C ALA A 193 7.09 -22.58 -1.30
N GLN A 194 6.52 -21.93 -0.29
CA GLN A 194 6.55 -22.39 1.10
C GLN A 194 5.12 -22.53 1.60
N GLN A 195 4.82 -23.59 2.36
CA GLN A 195 3.52 -23.75 3.00
C GLN A 195 3.45 -22.90 4.27
N LEU A 196 2.30 -22.27 4.48
CA LEU A 196 1.93 -21.57 5.70
C LEU A 196 1.03 -22.50 6.52
N LEU A 197 1.58 -23.06 7.61
CA LEU A 197 0.80 -23.89 8.53
C LEU A 197 -0.17 -23.03 9.32
N THR A 198 -1.46 -23.22 9.09
CA THR A 198 -2.53 -22.44 9.69
C THR A 198 -2.95 -22.99 11.05
N GLY A 199 -2.80 -24.30 11.27
CA GLY A 199 -3.33 -25.00 12.44
C GLY A 199 -4.79 -25.45 12.26
N ILE A 200 -5.41 -25.16 11.11
CA ILE A 200 -6.78 -25.58 10.79
C ILE A 200 -6.69 -26.85 9.96
N LYS A 201 -7.13 -27.99 10.52
CA LYS A 201 -6.98 -29.32 9.89
C LYS A 201 -7.49 -29.39 8.45
N VAL A 202 -8.67 -28.84 8.18
CA VAL A 202 -9.26 -28.89 6.83
C VAL A 202 -8.47 -28.05 5.82
N VAL A 203 -7.92 -26.92 6.26
CA VAL A 203 -7.10 -26.05 5.42
C VAL A 203 -5.73 -26.69 5.18
N ASP A 204 -5.03 -27.09 6.24
CA ASP A 204 -3.68 -27.63 6.13
C ASP A 204 -3.64 -28.97 5.37
N LEU A 205 -4.72 -29.77 5.41
CA LEU A 205 -4.80 -31.06 4.72
C LEU A 205 -5.30 -30.95 3.27
N LEU A 206 -6.42 -30.25 3.04
CA LEU A 206 -7.11 -30.27 1.73
C LEU A 206 -6.71 -29.09 0.83
N ALA A 207 -6.42 -27.93 1.41
CA ALA A 207 -6.16 -26.69 0.68
C ALA A 207 -5.06 -25.86 1.37
N PRO A 208 -3.82 -26.37 1.43
CA PRO A 208 -2.75 -25.73 2.19
C PRO A 208 -2.42 -24.36 1.63
N TYR A 209 -2.26 -23.38 2.52
CA TYR A 209 -1.96 -22.01 2.14
C TYR A 209 -0.49 -21.83 1.79
N ALA A 210 -0.21 -21.07 0.73
CA ALA A 210 1.15 -20.68 0.39
C ALA A 210 1.55 -19.39 1.12
N LYS A 211 2.71 -19.39 1.76
CA LYS A 211 3.28 -18.20 2.40
C LYS A 211 3.57 -17.13 1.34
N GLY A 212 3.08 -15.92 1.57
CA GLY A 212 3.16 -14.82 0.59
C GLY A 212 2.17 -14.95 -0.58
N GLY A 213 1.30 -15.96 -0.56
CA GLY A 213 0.23 -16.14 -1.54
C GLY A 213 -0.99 -15.26 -1.24
N LYS A 214 -1.95 -15.27 -2.17
CA LYS A 214 -3.28 -14.69 -2.00
C LYS A 214 -4.28 -15.81 -1.75
N ILE A 215 -5.18 -15.61 -0.80
CA ILE A 215 -6.18 -16.61 -0.39
C ILE A 215 -7.56 -15.96 -0.50
N GLY A 216 -8.52 -16.66 -1.09
CA GLY A 216 -9.91 -16.23 -1.14
C GLY A 216 -10.78 -17.10 -0.23
N LEU A 217 -11.55 -16.48 0.66
CA LEU A 217 -12.55 -17.16 1.48
C LEU A 217 -13.94 -16.93 0.87
N PHE A 218 -14.39 -17.87 0.06
CA PHE A 218 -15.69 -17.81 -0.60
C PHE A 218 -16.77 -18.43 0.28
N GLY A 219 -17.88 -17.73 0.46
CA GLY A 219 -19.01 -18.26 1.22
C GLY A 219 -20.16 -17.26 1.40
N GLY A 220 -21.35 -17.79 1.66
CA GLY A 220 -22.56 -16.99 1.89
C GLY A 220 -22.56 -16.20 3.21
N ALA A 221 -23.67 -15.54 3.52
CA ALA A 221 -23.87 -14.92 4.83
C ALA A 221 -23.97 -16.01 5.92
N GLY A 222 -23.38 -15.76 7.08
CA GLY A 222 -23.51 -16.66 8.25
C GLY A 222 -22.68 -17.95 8.21
N VAL A 223 -21.87 -18.20 7.18
CA VAL A 223 -21.06 -19.43 7.07
C VAL A 223 -19.77 -19.44 7.91
N GLY A 224 -19.57 -18.42 8.76
CA GLY A 224 -18.39 -18.33 9.64
C GLY A 224 -17.11 -17.80 9.01
N LYS A 225 -17.18 -17.03 7.91
CA LYS A 225 -15.99 -16.43 7.26
C LYS A 225 -15.13 -15.62 8.23
N THR A 226 -15.76 -14.73 9.00
CA THR A 226 -15.10 -13.87 9.99
C THR A 226 -14.45 -14.71 11.08
N VAL A 227 -15.11 -15.78 11.53
CA VAL A 227 -14.57 -16.72 12.53
C VAL A 227 -13.31 -17.40 12.03
N VAL A 228 -13.29 -17.85 10.77
CA VAL A 228 -12.08 -18.43 10.15
C VAL A 228 -10.96 -17.40 10.06
N ILE A 229 -11.27 -16.14 9.71
CA ILE A 229 -10.27 -15.06 9.65
C ILE A 229 -9.69 -14.76 11.04
N MET A 230 -10.53 -14.70 12.07
CA MET A 230 -10.10 -14.50 13.46
C MET A 230 -9.17 -15.61 13.93
N GLU A 231 -9.54 -16.86 13.66
CA GLU A 231 -8.72 -18.03 14.01
C GLU A 231 -7.38 -18.04 13.27
N LEU A 232 -7.35 -17.61 12.01
CA LEU A 232 -6.10 -17.44 11.25
C LEU A 232 -5.21 -16.36 11.88
N ILE A 233 -5.77 -15.19 12.20
CA ILE A 233 -5.04 -14.09 12.84
C ILE A 233 -4.47 -14.54 14.18
N HIS A 234 -5.27 -15.23 14.99
CA HIS A 234 -4.86 -15.76 16.28
C HIS A 234 -3.70 -16.76 16.15
N ASN A 235 -3.84 -17.76 15.27
CA ASN A 235 -2.81 -18.77 15.06
C ASN A 235 -1.52 -18.17 14.52
N ILE A 236 -1.59 -17.18 13.63
CA ILE A 236 -0.40 -16.61 13.00
C ILE A 236 0.30 -15.62 13.94
N ALA A 237 -0.46 -14.84 14.69
CA ALA A 237 0.09 -13.97 15.74
C ALA A 237 0.81 -14.76 16.83
N LEU A 238 0.23 -15.88 17.30
CA LEU A 238 0.78 -16.66 18.41
C LEU A 238 1.87 -17.65 18.00
N LYS A 239 1.69 -18.39 16.90
CA LYS A 239 2.62 -19.48 16.52
C LYS A 239 3.77 -19.01 15.65
N HIS A 240 3.55 -18.01 14.81
CA HIS A 240 4.55 -17.51 13.85
C HIS A 240 5.13 -16.15 14.26
N GLY A 241 4.61 -15.53 15.32
CA GLY A 241 5.07 -14.22 15.81
C GLY A 241 4.87 -13.08 14.83
N GLY A 242 4.01 -13.27 13.82
CA GLY A 242 3.73 -12.29 12.77
C GLY A 242 2.81 -11.18 13.23
N TYR A 243 2.80 -10.08 12.45
CA TYR A 243 1.83 -9.01 12.59
C TYR A 243 0.71 -9.18 11.57
N SER A 244 -0.53 -8.96 11.99
CA SER A 244 -1.73 -9.00 11.16
C SER A 244 -2.24 -7.60 10.88
N VAL A 245 -2.71 -7.36 9.66
CA VAL A 245 -3.50 -6.17 9.33
C VAL A 245 -4.84 -6.66 8.82
N PHE A 246 -5.92 -6.23 9.46
CA PHE A 246 -7.27 -6.51 9.01
C PHE A 246 -7.85 -5.25 8.37
N ALA A 247 -8.22 -5.36 7.09
CA ALA A 247 -8.91 -4.30 6.36
C ALA A 247 -10.39 -4.69 6.22
N GLY A 248 -11.28 -4.02 6.94
CA GLY A 248 -12.72 -4.18 6.83
C GLY A 248 -13.28 -3.22 5.78
N VAL A 249 -13.46 -3.70 4.55
CA VAL A 249 -13.88 -2.91 3.39
C VAL A 249 -15.34 -3.22 3.07
N GLY A 250 -16.23 -2.23 3.25
CA GLY A 250 -17.66 -2.40 3.02
C GLY A 250 -18.30 -3.46 3.91
N GLU A 251 -17.69 -3.76 5.06
CA GLU A 251 -18.24 -4.68 6.05
C GLU A 251 -19.26 -3.96 6.95
N ARG A 252 -20.04 -4.75 7.71
CA ARG A 252 -20.96 -4.18 8.69
C ARG A 252 -20.20 -3.69 9.92
N THR A 253 -20.56 -2.51 10.41
CA THR A 253 -19.97 -1.92 11.62
C THR A 253 -20.09 -2.84 12.83
N ARG A 254 -21.20 -3.58 12.95
CA ARG A 254 -21.38 -4.61 13.99
C ARG A 254 -20.31 -5.71 13.89
N GLU A 255 -20.02 -6.21 12.70
CA GLU A 255 -19.05 -7.29 12.49
C GLU A 255 -17.62 -6.79 12.80
N GLY A 256 -17.30 -5.54 12.47
CA GLY A 256 -16.05 -4.90 12.89
C GLY A 256 -15.93 -4.74 14.41
N ASN A 257 -17.00 -4.29 15.07
CA ASN A 257 -17.03 -4.15 16.53
C ASN A 257 -16.86 -5.51 17.24
N ASP A 258 -17.60 -6.53 16.80
CA ASP A 258 -17.52 -7.89 17.35
C ASP A 258 -16.09 -8.45 17.19
N LEU A 259 -15.50 -8.26 16.00
CA LEU A 259 -14.12 -8.63 15.70
C LEU A 259 -13.11 -7.96 16.64
N TYR A 260 -13.25 -6.65 16.89
CA TYR A 260 -12.37 -5.91 17.78
C TYR A 260 -12.42 -6.45 19.22
N HIS A 261 -13.63 -6.67 19.74
CA HIS A 261 -13.79 -7.23 21.09
C HIS A 261 -13.30 -8.67 21.21
N GLU A 262 -13.48 -9.50 20.18
CA GLU A 262 -12.97 -10.87 20.15
C GLU A 262 -11.43 -10.91 20.07
N MET A 263 -10.81 -10.00 19.31
CA MET A 263 -9.36 -9.85 19.29
C MET A 263 -8.80 -9.38 20.63
N MET A 264 -9.54 -8.55 21.37
CA MET A 264 -9.18 -8.19 22.74
C MET A 264 -9.31 -9.37 23.71
N ALA A 265 -10.39 -10.14 23.60
CA ALA A 265 -10.64 -11.31 24.45
C ALA A 265 -9.62 -12.43 24.22
N SER A 266 -9.25 -12.69 22.97
CA SER A 266 -8.22 -13.67 22.59
C SER A 266 -6.79 -13.19 22.86
N GLY A 267 -6.62 -11.93 23.27
CA GLY A 267 -5.33 -11.33 23.61
C GLY A 267 -4.43 -11.00 22.42
N VAL A 268 -4.96 -11.02 21.19
CA VAL A 268 -4.28 -10.56 19.98
C VAL A 268 -4.10 -9.04 20.00
N ILE A 269 -5.12 -8.32 20.45
CA ILE A 269 -5.07 -6.89 20.76
C ILE A 269 -5.04 -6.74 22.27
N LYS A 270 -4.10 -5.93 22.79
CA LYS A 270 -4.05 -5.58 24.20
C LYS A 270 -4.83 -4.28 24.44
N LYS A 271 -5.53 -4.20 25.57
CA LYS A 271 -6.33 -3.03 25.95
C LYS A 271 -5.45 -1.81 26.20
N ASP A 272 -6.04 -0.62 26.06
CA ASP A 272 -5.46 0.67 26.48
C ASP A 272 -4.05 0.96 25.90
N LYS A 273 -3.85 0.64 24.62
CA LYS A 273 -2.55 0.74 23.92
C LYS A 273 -1.40 -0.03 24.59
N ALA A 274 -1.70 -1.04 25.40
CA ALA A 274 -0.66 -1.82 26.03
C ALA A 274 0.26 -2.46 24.98
N PRO A 275 1.58 -2.53 25.26
CA PRO A 275 2.54 -3.09 24.32
C PRO A 275 2.26 -4.57 24.07
N GLY A 276 2.54 -5.02 22.85
CA GLY A 276 2.42 -6.43 22.47
C GLY A 276 1.16 -6.80 21.68
N SER A 277 0.35 -5.83 21.27
CA SER A 277 -0.68 -6.04 20.25
C SER A 277 -0.05 -6.55 18.94
N LYS A 278 -0.73 -7.50 18.29
CA LYS A 278 -0.24 -8.17 17.07
C LYS A 278 -1.10 -7.92 15.84
N ALA A 279 -2.21 -7.20 15.97
CA ALA A 279 -3.08 -6.86 14.85
C ALA A 279 -3.29 -5.34 14.77
N ALA A 280 -3.37 -4.78 13.56
CA ALA A 280 -3.87 -3.44 13.30
C ALA A 280 -5.18 -3.53 12.50
N LEU A 281 -6.14 -2.66 12.79
CA LEU A 281 -7.46 -2.65 12.15
C LEU A 281 -7.60 -1.39 11.29
N VAL A 282 -7.97 -1.59 10.02
CA VAL A 282 -8.29 -0.52 9.07
C VAL A 282 -9.74 -0.69 8.64
N TYR A 283 -10.58 0.30 8.88
CA TYR A 283 -12.01 0.22 8.59
C TYR A 283 -12.43 1.28 7.59
N GLY A 284 -13.17 0.82 6.57
CA GLY A 284 -13.97 1.59 5.63
C GLY A 284 -15.33 0.90 5.54
N GLN A 285 -16.25 1.24 6.43
CA GLN A 285 -17.47 0.46 6.67
C GLN A 285 -18.60 0.84 5.69
N MET A 286 -19.68 0.06 5.66
CA MET A 286 -20.82 0.32 4.77
C MET A 286 -21.50 1.70 4.94
N ASN A 287 -21.28 2.40 6.06
CA ASN A 287 -21.83 3.73 6.31
C ASN A 287 -20.98 4.86 5.72
N GLU A 288 -19.77 4.57 5.25
CA GLU A 288 -18.88 5.54 4.64
C GLU A 288 -19.23 5.73 3.15
N PRO A 289 -18.92 6.91 2.56
CA PRO A 289 -19.17 7.15 1.14
C PRO A 289 -18.34 6.19 0.28
N PRO A 290 -18.73 5.93 -0.98
CA PRO A 290 -18.05 4.96 -1.84
C PRO A 290 -16.60 5.34 -2.21
N GLY A 291 -16.15 6.56 -1.88
CA GLY A 291 -14.75 6.96 -2.03
C GLY A 291 -13.85 6.48 -0.89
N ALA A 292 -14.43 6.25 0.29
CA ALA A 292 -13.81 5.67 1.46
C ALA A 292 -13.77 4.13 1.35
#